data_AF-A0A7V3KAF3-F1
#
_entry.id   AF-A0A7V3KAF3-F1
#
_cell.length_a   1.000
_cell.length_b   1.000
_cell.length_c   1.000
_cell.angle_alpha   90.00
_cell.angle_beta   90.00
_cell.angle_gamma   90.00
#
_symmetry.space_group_name_H-M   'P 1'
#
loop_
_entity.id
_entity.type
_entity.pdbx_description
1 polymer ?
#
loop_
_entity_poly.entity_id
_entity_poly.type
_entity_poly.pdbx_seq_one_letter_code
_entity_poly.pdbx_strand_id
1 'polypeptide(L)' 'MISAKKALSPLQYEVTQNCGTEPPFQNEFWNNHREGIYVDIVSGE' A
#
# COMPACT_ATOMS: atom_id res chain seq x y z
N MET A 1 -12.88 -12.85 7.50
CA MET A 1 -12.18 -13.87 6.69
C MET A 1 -11.14 -13.12 5.86
N ILE A 2 -9.87 -13.18 6.27
CA ILE A 2 -8.77 -12.44 5.63
C ILE A 2 -8.33 -13.27 4.42
N SER A 3 -8.66 -12.81 3.22
CA SER A 3 -8.30 -13.50 1.98
C SER A 3 -6.88 -13.10 1.57
N ALA A 4 -5.89 -13.91 1.93
CA ALA A 4 -4.54 -13.80 1.38
C ALA A 4 -4.57 -13.94 -0.15
N LYS A 5 -4.04 -12.95 -0.91
CA LYS A 5 -3.54 -13.18 -2.29
C LYS A 5 -2.57 -12.16 -2.89
N LYS A 6 -2.04 -11.21 -2.11
CA LYS A 6 -0.79 -10.50 -2.47
C LYS A 6 0.17 -10.56 -1.28
N ALA A 7 1.39 -11.04 -1.53
CA ALA A 7 2.46 -10.86 -0.56
C ALA A 7 2.77 -9.36 -0.50
N LEU A 8 2.58 -8.76 0.67
CA LEU A 8 3.03 -7.39 0.91
C LEU A 8 4.56 -7.37 0.81
N SER A 9 5.11 -6.31 0.23
CA SER A 9 6.53 -6.02 0.40
C SER A 9 6.82 -5.76 1.88
N PRO A 10 8.06 -5.91 2.34
CA PRO A 10 8.42 -5.59 3.73
C PRO A 10 7.99 -4.18 4.15
N LEU A 11 8.12 -3.18 3.26
CA LEU A 11 7.67 -1.81 3.52
C LEU A 11 6.15 -1.69 3.62
N GLN A 12 5.40 -2.36 2.74
CA GLN A 12 3.94 -2.35 2.80
C GLN A 12 3.41 -3.05 4.06
N TYR A 13 4.06 -4.14 4.49
CA TYR A 13 3.73 -4.79 5.76
C TYR A 13 3.98 -3.84 6.93
N GLU A 14 5.13 -3.17 6.97
CA GLU A 14 5.49 -2.23 8.03
C GLU A 14 4.47 -1.07 8.13
N VAL A 15 4.10 -0.46 6.99
CA VAL A 15 3.13 0.64 6.98
C VAL A 15 1.73 0.17 7.38
N THR A 16 1.26 -0.98 6.87
CA THR A 16 -0.14 -1.41 7.06
C THR A 16 -0.38 -2.16 8.37
N GLN A 17 0.58 -2.95 8.84
CA GLN A 17 0.41 -3.82 10.02
C GLN A 17 1.04 -3.24 11.28
N ASN A 18 2.10 -2.42 11.14
CA ASN A 18 2.85 -1.87 12.28
C ASN A 18 2.68 -0.35 12.45
N CYS A 19 1.76 0.27 11.69
CA CYS A 19 1.58 1.73 11.66
C CYS A 19 2.86 2.50 11.33
N GLY A 20 3.75 1.89 10.55
CA GLY A 20 4.97 2.54 10.06
C GLY A 20 4.68 3.66 9.05
N THR A 21 5.72 4.37 8.66
CA THR A 21 5.63 5.46 7.67
C THR A 21 6.66 5.23 6.57
N GLU A 22 6.22 5.28 5.31
CA GLU A 22 7.12 5.20 4.16
C GLU A 22 7.94 6.49 3.98
N PRO A 23 9.12 6.42 3.33
CA PRO A 23 9.94 7.61 3.12
C PRO A 23 9.22 8.65 2.25
N PRO A 24 9.32 9.95 2.60
CA PRO A 24 8.61 11.00 1.88
C PRO A 24 9.14 11.13 0.45
N PHE A 25 8.23 11.30 -0.51
CA PHE A 25 8.52 11.47 -1.94
C PHE A 25 9.29 10.29 -2.60
N GLN A 26 9.34 9.14 -1.94
CA GLN A 26 10.00 7.93 -2.44
C GLN A 26 9.08 6.71 -2.39
N ASN A 27 7.79 6.91 -2.68
CA ASN A 27 6.81 5.83 -2.82
C ASN A 27 6.32 5.72 -4.27
N GLU A 28 5.47 4.74 -4.56
CA GLU A 28 5.03 4.49 -5.94
C GLU A 28 4.09 5.58 -6.49
N PHE A 29 3.36 6.25 -5.60
CA PHE A 29 2.21 7.06 -5.98
C PHE A 29 2.35 8.57 -5.71
N TRP A 30 3.44 9.03 -5.11
CA TRP A 30 3.62 10.43 -4.69
C TRP A 30 3.47 11.44 -5.85
N ASN A 31 3.81 11.04 -7.07
CA ASN A 31 3.69 11.86 -8.29
C ASN A 31 2.78 11.23 -9.35
N ASN A 32 1.85 10.38 -8.95
CA ASN A 32 0.96 9.71 -9.89
C ASN A 32 -0.19 10.64 -10.29
N HIS A 33 -0.25 10.99 -11.57
CA HIS A 33 -1.31 11.83 -12.18
C HIS A 33 -2.23 11.05 -13.14
N ARG A 34 -2.12 9.72 -13.15
CA ARG A 34 -2.95 8.86 -14.01
C ARG A 34 -4.39 8.85 -13.51
N GLU A 35 -5.36 8.84 -14.42
CA GLU A 35 -6.77 8.62 -14.08
C GLU A 35 -6.95 7.23 -13.45
N GLY A 36 -7.72 7.16 -12.36
CA GLY A 36 -7.98 5.92 -11.64
C GLY A 36 -8.45 6.15 -10.20
N ILE A 37 -8.56 5.06 -9.44
CA ILE A 37 -8.89 5.06 -8.01
C ILE A 37 -7.80 4.34 -7.22
N TYR A 38 -7.58 4.81 -5.99
CA TYR A 38 -6.74 4.12 -5.02
C TYR A 38 -7.61 3.13 -4.24
N VAL A 39 -7.16 1.88 -4.15
CA VAL A 39 -7.84 0.78 -3.46
C VAL A 39 -6.97 0.26 -2.33
N ASP A 40 -7.60 -0.28 -1.30
CA ASP A 40 -6.90 -0.83 -0.14
C ASP A 40 -6.08 -2.07 -0.55
N ILE A 41 -4.79 -2.09 -0.19
CA ILE A 41 -3.89 -3.17 -0.59
C ILE A 41 -4.12 -4.49 0.17
N VAL A 42 -4.80 -4.44 1.32
CA VAL A 42 -5.05 -5.56 2.22
C VAL A 42 -6.44 -6.17 1.98
N SER A 43 -7.50 -5.37 1.98
CA SER A 43 -8.88 -5.82 1.75
C SER A 43 -9.26 -5.85 0.27
N GLY A 44 -8.63 -5.02 -0.56
CA GLY A 44 -8.98 -4.88 -1.98
C GLY A 44 -10.26 -4.09 -2.21
N GLU A 45 -10.76 -3.37 -1.21
CA GLU A 45 -11.91 -2.45 -1.29
C GLU A 45 -11.54 -1.10 -1.90
#